data_AF-A0AAP0HLR5-F1
#
_entry.id   AF-A0AAP0HLR5-F1
#
_cell.length_a   1.000
_cell.length_b   1.000
_cell.length_c   1.000
_cell.angle_alpha   90.00
_cell.angle_beta   90.00
_cell.angle_gamma   90.00
#
_symmetry.space_group_name_H-M   'P 1'
#
loop_
_entity.id
_entity.type
_entity.pdbx_description
1 polymer ?
#
loop_
_entity_poly.entity_id
_entity_poly.type
_entity_poly.pdbx_seq_one_letter_code
_entity_poly.pdbx_strand_id
1 'polypeptide(L)'
;MHKLRALGVRPNFITDKAWNRYREYWVSADFKARSKKYSHNRKSEKGGPGTGPSKHTVCGTRSFRTYEDILALDKDEDDEVTPNDVFIHVHTKDHDGVTFIDSR
;
A
#
# COMPACT_ATOMS: atom_id res chain seq x y z
N MET A 1 -10.27 4.47 -12.04
CA MET A 1 -11.48 3.61 -12.05
C MET A 1 -12.49 3.90 -10.95
N HIS A 2 -12.11 4.12 -9.67
CA HIS A 2 -13.09 4.40 -8.59
C HIS A 2 -14.02 5.58 -8.91
N LYS A 3 -13.47 6.69 -9.40
CA LYS A 3 -14.24 7.88 -9.81
C LYS A 3 -15.22 7.60 -10.95
N LEU A 4 -14.85 6.74 -11.90
CA LEU A 4 -15.72 6.36 -13.04
C LEU A 4 -16.94 5.57 -12.57
N ARG A 5 -16.74 4.61 -11.66
CA ARG A 5 -17.85 3.87 -11.05
C ARG A 5 -18.73 4.75 -10.18
N ALA A 6 -18.13 5.66 -9.40
CA ALA A 6 -18.86 6.54 -8.48
C ALA A 6 -19.74 7.56 -9.21
N LEU A 7 -19.25 8.12 -10.33
CA LEU A 7 -20.00 9.06 -11.15
C LEU A 7 -21.06 8.37 -12.01
N GLY A 8 -20.87 7.09 -12.33
CA GLY A 8 -21.83 6.32 -13.16
C GLY A 8 -21.90 6.78 -14.62
N VAL A 9 -21.09 7.75 -15.02
CA VAL A 9 -21.02 8.29 -16.39
C VAL A 9 -19.99 7.51 -17.20
N ARG A 10 -20.40 7.03 -18.39
CA ARG A 10 -19.50 6.39 -19.34
C ARG A 10 -18.53 7.43 -19.93
N PRO A 11 -17.20 7.23 -19.85
CA PRO A 11 -16.25 8.07 -20.57
C PRO A 11 -16.30 7.86 -22.08
N ASN A 12 -16.05 8.93 -22.84
CA ASN A 12 -16.10 8.90 -24.31
C ASN A 12 -15.15 7.86 -24.94
N PHE A 13 -14.04 7.53 -24.28
CA PHE A 13 -13.05 6.55 -24.75
C PHE A 13 -13.40 5.08 -24.46
N ILE A 14 -14.48 4.80 -23.71
CA ILE A 14 -14.92 3.43 -23.40
C ILE A 14 -16.13 3.10 -24.26
N THR A 15 -16.11 2.02 -25.04
CA THR A 15 -17.27 1.58 -25.82
C THR A 15 -18.44 1.17 -24.92
N ASP A 16 -19.68 1.31 -25.42
CA ASP A 16 -20.88 0.95 -24.64
C ASP A 16 -20.86 -0.53 -24.20
N LYS A 17 -20.38 -1.42 -25.08
CA LYS A 17 -20.22 -2.85 -24.77
C LYS A 17 -19.28 -3.10 -23.59
N ALA A 18 -18.14 -2.42 -23.56
CA ALA A 18 -17.19 -2.54 -22.45
C ALA A 18 -17.76 -1.93 -21.16
N TRP A 19 -18.41 -0.77 -21.27
CA TRP A 19 -19.04 -0.10 -20.13
C TRP A 19 -20.11 -0.96 -19.45
N ASN A 20 -20.99 -1.59 -20.24
CA ASN A 20 -22.04 -2.46 -19.71
C ASN A 20 -21.45 -3.68 -18.99
N ARG A 21 -20.43 -4.32 -19.55
CA ARG A 21 -19.70 -5.41 -18.88
C ARG A 21 -19.09 -4.97 -17.55
N TYR A 22 -18.52 -3.77 -17.48
CA TYR A 22 -18.00 -3.23 -16.22
C TYR A 22 -19.10 -3.00 -15.20
N ARG A 23 -20.26 -2.46 -15.62
CA ARG A 23 -21.40 -2.27 -14.71
C ARG A 23 -21.91 -3.58 -14.16
N GLU A 24 -22.11 -4.59 -15.00
CA GLU A 24 -22.51 -5.94 -14.58
C GLU A 24 -21.50 -6.53 -13.58
N TYR A 25 -20.21 -6.45 -13.90
CA TYR A 25 -19.14 -6.91 -13.04
C TYR A 25 -19.12 -6.19 -11.68
N TRP A 26 -19.30 -4.86 -11.66
CA TRP A 26 -19.31 -4.08 -10.42
C TRP A 26 -20.52 -4.34 -9.52
N VAL A 27 -21.64 -4.80 -10.09
CA VAL A 27 -22.84 -5.18 -9.33
C VAL A 27 -22.70 -6.57 -8.71
N SER A 28 -21.86 -7.44 -9.29
CA SER A 28 -21.65 -8.81 -8.83
C SER A 28 -21.29 -8.89 -7.35
N ALA A 29 -21.80 -9.93 -6.68
CA ALA A 29 -21.56 -10.17 -5.26
C ALA A 29 -20.07 -10.39 -4.98
N ASP A 30 -19.38 -11.11 -5.87
CA ASP A 30 -17.95 -11.39 -5.77
C ASP A 30 -17.11 -10.10 -5.81
N PHE A 31 -17.42 -9.18 -6.74
CA PHE A 31 -16.72 -7.89 -6.79
C PHE A 31 -16.94 -7.06 -5.53
N LYS A 32 -18.18 -7.00 -5.02
CA LYS A 32 -18.50 -6.27 -3.78
C LYS A 32 -17.77 -6.85 -2.58
N ALA A 33 -17.74 -8.17 -2.46
CA ALA A 33 -17.02 -8.88 -1.40
C ALA A 33 -15.52 -8.57 -1.45
N ARG A 34 -14.89 -8.70 -2.64
CA ARG A 34 -13.47 -8.35 -2.84
C ARG A 34 -13.19 -6.89 -2.55
N SER A 35 -14.02 -5.97 -3.05
CA SER A 35 -13.86 -4.54 -2.82
C SER A 35 -13.96 -4.18 -1.33
N LYS A 36 -14.88 -4.81 -0.58
CA LYS A 36 -15.00 -4.63 0.87
C LYS A 36 -13.78 -5.18 1.59
N LYS A 37 -13.30 -6.38 1.23
CA LYS A 37 -12.08 -6.99 1.78
C LYS A 37 -10.87 -6.10 1.55
N TYR A 38 -10.61 -5.65 0.32
CA TYR A 38 -9.47 -4.77 0.03
C TYR A 38 -9.58 -3.40 0.70
N SER A 39 -10.78 -2.83 0.78
CA SER A 39 -10.98 -1.57 1.52
C SER A 39 -10.75 -1.76 3.02
N HIS A 40 -11.12 -2.92 3.58
CA HIS A 40 -10.88 -3.24 4.98
C HIS A 40 -9.38 -3.44 5.23
N ASN A 41 -8.71 -4.25 4.41
CA ASN A 41 -7.26 -4.48 4.49
C ASN A 41 -6.44 -3.19 4.35
N ARG A 42 -6.92 -2.21 3.55
CA ARG A 42 -6.28 -0.89 3.43
C ARG A 42 -6.50 -0.02 4.68
N LYS A 43 -7.63 -0.19 5.38
CA LYS A 43 -7.99 0.58 6.58
C LYS A 43 -7.48 -0.06 7.88
N SER A 44 -7.20 -1.36 7.88
CA SER A 44 -6.61 -2.07 9.02
C SER A 44 -5.12 -1.80 9.04
N GLU A 45 -4.71 -0.77 9.78
CA GLU A 45 -3.32 -0.42 10.05
C GLU A 45 -2.69 -1.29 11.16
N LYS A 46 -3.45 -2.20 11.79
CA LYS A 46 -2.94 -3.08 12.85
C LYS A 46 -2.94 -4.53 12.38
N GLY A 47 -1.76 -4.96 11.95
CA GLY A 47 -1.49 -6.24 11.34
C GLY A 47 -1.86 -7.44 12.21
N GLY A 48 -2.43 -8.45 11.56
CA GLY A 48 -2.20 -9.82 11.96
C GLY A 48 -0.76 -10.24 11.63
N PRO A 49 -0.33 -11.44 12.04
CA PRO A 49 1.01 -11.94 11.73
C PRO A 49 1.27 -11.88 10.22
N GLY A 50 2.28 -11.09 9.79
CA GLY A 50 2.67 -10.96 8.38
C GLY A 50 1.86 -9.96 7.54
N THR A 51 0.97 -9.16 8.15
CA THR A 51 0.14 -8.15 7.45
C THR A 51 0.41 -6.74 7.93
N GLY A 52 1.69 -6.39 8.12
CA GLY A 52 2.07 -4.99 8.05
C GLY A 52 1.67 -4.42 6.69
N PRO A 53 1.45 -3.09 6.55
CA PRO A 53 1.46 -2.50 5.22
C PRO A 53 2.69 -3.05 4.49
N SER A 54 2.56 -3.39 3.21
CA SER A 54 3.76 -3.63 2.40
C SER A 54 4.56 -2.34 2.44
N LYS A 55 5.48 -2.25 3.41
CA LYS A 55 6.50 -1.22 3.54
C LYS A 55 7.44 -1.28 2.33
N HIS A 56 7.35 -2.36 1.55
CA HIS A 56 8.02 -2.59 0.28
C HIS A 56 7.67 -1.59 -0.83
N THR A 57 6.67 -0.75 -0.60
CA THR A 57 6.45 0.43 -1.41
C THR A 57 6.59 1.67 -0.52
N VAL A 58 7.64 2.43 -0.81
CA VAL A 58 7.75 3.89 -1.04
C VAL A 58 6.48 4.62 -1.56
N CYS A 59 5.31 4.00 -1.46
CA CYS A 59 3.98 4.43 -1.89
C CYS A 59 2.99 4.27 -0.70
N GLY A 60 3.48 4.48 0.52
CA GLY A 60 2.66 4.89 1.67
C GLY A 60 2.67 6.41 1.81
N THR A 61 2.13 6.94 2.91
CA THR A 61 2.10 8.39 3.21
C THR A 61 3.49 8.99 3.43
N ARG A 62 4.52 8.16 3.59
CA ARG A 62 5.89 8.54 3.94
C ARG A 62 6.88 8.07 2.88
N SER A 63 7.71 8.98 2.37
CA SER A 63 8.76 8.70 1.38
C SER A 63 10.04 8.17 2.05
N PHE A 64 10.96 7.59 1.27
CA PHE A 64 12.29 7.20 1.78
C PHE A 64 12.98 8.32 2.55
N ARG A 65 12.90 9.56 2.05
CA ARG A 65 13.41 10.75 2.77
C ARG A 65 12.89 10.93 4.19
N THR A 66 11.61 10.65 4.43
CA THR A 66 11.07 10.78 5.78
C THR A 66 11.61 9.71 6.74
N TYR A 67 12.04 8.55 6.22
CA TYR A 67 12.70 7.53 7.01
C TYR A 67 14.18 7.86 7.20
N GLU A 68 14.83 8.47 6.20
CA GLU A 68 16.17 9.04 6.33
C GLU A 68 16.20 10.07 7.46
N ASP A 69 15.27 11.02 7.49
CA ASP A 69 15.16 12.04 8.54
C ASP A 69 14.95 11.42 9.93
N ILE A 70 14.10 10.39 10.05
CA ILE A 70 13.87 9.71 11.34
C ILE A 70 15.12 9.00 11.81
N LEU A 71 15.79 8.26 10.93
CA LEU A 71 17.02 7.55 11.27
C LEU A 71 18.16 8.52 11.62
N ALA A 72 18.19 9.70 10.99
CA ALA A 72 19.17 10.74 11.29
C ALA A 72 18.93 11.38 12.68
N LEU A 73 17.71 11.33 13.21
CA LEU A 73 17.43 11.78 14.58
C LEU A 73 17.90 10.77 15.65
N ASP A 74 17.96 9.49 15.29
CA ASP A 74 18.33 8.40 16.20
C ASP A 74 19.83 8.05 16.14
N LYS A 75 20.53 8.45 15.08
CA LYS A 75 21.98 8.23 14.91
C LYS A 75 22.80 9.36 15.56
N ASP A 76 24.02 9.03 15.96
CA ASP A 76 25.00 10.02 16.41
C ASP A 76 25.34 10.99 15.27
N GLU A 77 25.71 12.23 15.61
CA GLU A 77 25.88 13.37 14.69
C GLU A 77 26.92 13.11 13.58
N ASP A 78 27.81 12.13 13.78
CA ASP A 78 28.88 11.73 12.84
C ASP A 78 28.51 10.53 11.95
N ASP A 79 27.36 9.87 12.17
CA ASP A 79 26.96 8.68 11.40
C ASP A 79 25.96 9.01 10.28
N GLU A 80 26.38 8.86 9.04
CA GLU A 80 25.49 9.05 7.88
C GLU A 80 24.42 7.94 7.81
N VAL A 81 23.18 8.33 7.50
CA VAL A 81 22.12 7.37 7.19
C VAL A 81 22.32 6.85 5.77
N THR A 82 22.63 5.57 5.64
CA THR A 82 22.82 4.96 4.33
C THR A 82 21.48 4.51 3.74
N PRO A 83 21.34 4.42 2.41
CA PRO A 83 20.16 3.82 1.79
C PRO A 83 19.88 2.38 2.26
N ASN A 84 20.94 1.65 2.69
CA ASN A 84 20.80 0.32 3.25
C ASN A 84 20.13 0.35 4.63
N ASP A 85 20.44 1.34 5.47
CA ASP A 85 19.80 1.50 6.80
C ASP A 85 18.30 1.73 6.64
N VAL A 86 17.92 2.57 5.68
CA VAL A 86 16.53 2.83 5.35
C VAL A 86 15.86 1.57 4.81
N PHE A 87 16.56 0.82 3.94
CA PHE A 87 16.07 -0.45 3.40
C PHE A 87 15.79 -1.46 4.52
N ILE A 88 16.75 -1.67 5.43
CA ILE A 88 16.59 -2.58 6.57
C ILE A 88 15.43 -2.11 7.47
N HIS A 89 15.40 -0.82 7.82
CA HIS A 89 14.35 -0.25 8.68
C HIS A 89 12.94 -0.45 8.11
N VAL A 90 12.75 -0.32 6.78
CA VAL A 90 11.42 -0.50 6.18
C VAL A 90 11.10 -1.96 5.82
N HIS A 91 12.09 -2.85 5.68
CA HIS A 91 11.84 -4.24 5.27
C HIS A 91 11.90 -5.25 6.41
N THR A 92 12.27 -4.84 7.63
CA THR A 92 12.21 -5.71 8.80
C THR A 92 11.03 -5.42 9.73
N LYS A 93 10.64 -6.46 10.46
CA LYS A 93 9.50 -6.46 11.38
C LYS A 93 9.88 -5.65 12.62
N ASP A 94 8.98 -4.78 13.06
CA ASP A 94 9.19 -3.90 14.22
C ASP A 94 10.52 -3.12 14.21
N HIS A 95 11.12 -2.93 13.02
CA HIS A 95 12.41 -2.26 12.83
C HIS A 95 13.60 -2.96 13.52
N ASP A 96 13.50 -4.27 13.75
CA ASP A 96 14.49 -5.08 14.48
C ASP A 96 15.83 -5.30 13.74
N GLY A 97 15.93 -4.86 12.49
CA GLY A 97 17.09 -5.07 11.63
C GLY A 97 17.39 -6.51 11.21
N VAL A 98 16.55 -7.49 11.58
CA VAL A 98 16.87 -8.93 11.45
C VAL A 98 15.75 -9.71 10.79
N THR A 99 14.50 -9.53 11.20
CA THR A 99 13.37 -10.35 10.73
C THR A 99 12.71 -9.70 9.53
N PHE A 100 13.03 -10.15 8.32
CA PHE A 100 12.41 -9.63 7.10
C PHE A 100 10.91 -9.93 7.04
N ILE A 101 10.12 -8.95 6.58
CA ILE A 101 8.65 -9.06 6.52
C ILE A 101 8.18 -10.16 5.53
N ASP A 102 9.03 -10.55 4.57
CA ASP A 102 8.76 -11.58 3.55
C ASP A 102 9.51 -12.91 3.78
N SER A 103 10.11 -13.12 4.96
CA SER A 103 10.70 -14.43 5.27
C SER A 103 9.58 -15.44 5.53
N ARG A 104 9.42 -16.40 4.61
CA ARG A 104 8.46 -17.50 4.69
C ARG A 104 8.90 -18.61 5.64
#